data_AF-A0A2H3AKE9-F1
#
_entry.id   AF-A0A2H3AKE9-F1
#
_cell.length_a   1.000
_cell.length_b   1.000
_cell.length_c   1.000
_cell.angle_alpha   90.00
_cell.angle_beta   90.00
_cell.angle_gamma   90.00
#
_symmetry.space_group_name_H-M   'P 1'
#
loop_
_entity.id
_entity.type
_entity.pdbx_description
1 polymer ?
#
loop_
_entity_poly.entity_id
_entity_poly.type
_entity_poly.pdbx_seq_one_letter_code
_entity_poly.pdbx_strand_id
1 'polypeptide(L)'
;GADATEEELEQFLRVFEQDVKYCGEKLQRHEHRKVCNKYGHDTCRFQFPHEYVGESYFDAETKSVILACRDQMVNYYNEWVLVFCRFNHDLRCILSGR
;
A
#
# COMPACT_ATOMS: atom_id res chain seq x y z
N GLY A 1 -28.41 14.81 -2.11
CA GLY A 1 -28.17 15.48 -0.82
C GLY A 1 -27.54 16.82 -1.08
N ALA A 2 -27.52 17.74 -0.13
CA ALA A 2 -26.68 18.93 -0.28
C ALA A 2 -25.21 18.49 -0.40
N ASP A 3 -24.47 19.12 -1.29
CA ASP A 3 -23.03 18.92 -1.39
C ASP A 3 -22.36 19.42 -0.11
N ALA A 4 -21.23 18.83 0.25
CA ALA A 4 -20.42 19.30 1.37
C ALA A 4 -19.94 20.74 1.10
N THR A 5 -19.92 21.55 2.14
CA THR A 5 -19.25 22.85 2.10
C THR A 5 -17.73 22.66 1.94
N GLU A 6 -17.05 23.71 1.50
CA GLU A 6 -15.59 23.71 1.38
C GLU A 6 -14.91 23.45 2.74
N GLU A 7 -15.43 24.02 3.82
CA GLU A 7 -14.92 23.81 5.18
C GLU A 7 -15.09 22.35 5.64
N GLU A 8 -16.21 21.72 5.33
CA GLU A 8 -16.44 20.29 5.63
C GLU A 8 -15.48 19.39 4.83
N LEU A 9 -15.22 19.72 3.56
CA LEU A 9 -14.26 18.99 2.73
C LEU A 9 -12.83 19.11 3.26
N GLU A 10 -12.40 20.32 3.61
CA GLU A 10 -11.08 20.55 4.20
C GLU A 10 -10.91 19.79 5.52
N GLN A 11 -11.94 19.84 6.38
CA GLN A 11 -11.94 19.10 7.63
C GLN A 11 -11.83 17.59 7.41
N PHE A 12 -12.59 17.06 6.46
CA PHE A 12 -12.53 15.65 6.09
C PHE A 12 -11.13 15.26 5.61
N LEU A 13 -10.55 15.99 4.66
CA LEU A 13 -9.23 15.69 4.10
C LEU A 13 -8.13 15.70 5.18
N ARG A 14 -8.20 16.65 6.12
CA ARG A 14 -7.27 16.73 7.23
C ARG A 14 -7.33 15.50 8.14
N VAL A 15 -8.54 15.07 8.52
CA VAL A 15 -8.73 13.88 9.36
C VAL A 15 -8.34 12.61 8.60
N PHE A 16 -8.73 12.53 7.33
CA PHE A 16 -8.38 11.43 6.45
C PHE A 16 -6.87 11.24 6.35
N GLU A 17 -6.10 12.29 6.07
CA GLU A 17 -4.64 12.20 5.98
C GLU A 17 -4.00 11.69 7.29
N GLN A 18 -4.48 12.18 8.44
CA GLN A 18 -4.00 11.75 9.75
C GLN A 18 -4.29 10.27 10.02
N ASP A 19 -5.52 9.84 9.77
CA ASP A 19 -5.95 8.46 10.01
C ASP A 19 -5.26 7.49 9.06
N VAL A 20 -5.12 7.84 7.79
CA VAL A 20 -4.44 7.01 6.80
C VAL A 20 -2.98 6.83 7.14
N LYS A 21 -2.29 7.92 7.52
CA LYS A 21 -0.90 7.85 7.94
C LYS A 21 -0.75 6.98 9.18
N TYR A 22 -1.59 7.19 10.21
CA TYR A 22 -1.55 6.38 11.43
C TYR A 22 -1.79 4.90 11.15
N CYS A 23 -2.86 4.57 10.42
CA CYS A 23 -3.19 3.19 10.07
C CYS A 23 -2.13 2.56 9.16
N GLY A 24 -1.60 3.31 8.19
CA GLY A 24 -0.53 2.87 7.29
C GLY A 24 0.71 2.46 8.08
N GLU A 25 1.18 3.33 8.97
CA GLU A 25 2.32 3.04 9.85
C GLU A 25 2.08 1.84 10.78
N LYS A 26 0.88 1.74 11.36
CA LYS A 26 0.55 0.68 12.32
C LYS A 26 0.30 -0.68 11.68
N LEU A 27 -0.28 -0.71 10.49
CA LEU A 27 -0.80 -1.93 9.87
C LEU A 27 0.04 -2.41 8.69
N GLN A 28 0.75 -1.51 7.99
CA GLN A 28 1.52 -1.85 6.79
C GLN A 28 3.02 -1.88 7.00
N ARG A 29 3.53 -1.35 8.11
CA ARG A 29 4.96 -1.42 8.42
C ARG A 29 5.34 -2.84 8.78
N HIS A 30 6.30 -3.38 8.04
CA HIS A 30 6.77 -4.73 8.24
C HIS A 30 7.61 -4.88 9.49
N GLU A 31 7.26 -5.87 10.30
CA GLU A 31 8.07 -6.37 11.40
C GLU A 31 8.36 -7.84 11.11
N HIS A 32 9.64 -8.18 10.94
CA HIS A 32 10.02 -9.53 10.58
C HIS A 32 9.74 -10.49 11.75
N ARG A 33 8.90 -11.50 11.51
CA ARG A 33 8.42 -12.46 12.51
C ARG A 33 8.56 -13.89 11.99
N LYS A 34 8.35 -14.90 12.84
CA LYS A 34 8.44 -16.33 12.46
C LYS A 34 7.60 -16.71 11.24
N VAL A 35 6.46 -16.05 11.02
CA VAL A 35 5.58 -16.27 9.86
C VAL A 35 6.25 -15.92 8.53
N CYS A 36 7.27 -15.05 8.52
CA CYS A 36 8.02 -14.67 7.33
C CYS A 36 8.83 -15.84 6.76
N ASN A 37 9.27 -16.77 7.61
CA ASN A 37 10.04 -17.95 7.20
C ASN A 37 9.13 -19.20 7.09
N LYS A 38 7.80 -19.01 7.22
CA LYS A 38 6.84 -20.11 7.05
C LYS A 38 6.96 -20.67 5.64
N TYR A 39 6.73 -21.98 5.50
CA TYR A 39 6.84 -22.73 4.24
C TYR A 39 8.26 -22.86 3.69
N GLY A 40 9.29 -22.74 4.54
CA GLY A 40 10.69 -22.96 4.14
C GLY A 40 11.24 -21.85 3.27
N HIS A 41 10.72 -20.63 3.40
CA HIS A 41 11.31 -19.46 2.76
C HIS A 41 12.62 -19.07 3.47
N ASP A 42 13.70 -19.00 2.71
CA ASP A 42 15.03 -18.54 3.18
C ASP A 42 15.09 -17.01 3.35
N THR A 43 14.16 -16.29 2.72
CA THR A 43 14.00 -14.84 2.79
C THR A 43 12.59 -14.50 3.29
N CYS A 44 12.28 -13.22 3.53
CA CYS A 44 10.93 -12.86 3.95
C CYS A 44 9.91 -13.28 2.89
N ARG A 45 8.99 -14.19 3.24
CA ARG A 45 7.86 -14.64 2.38
C ARG A 45 7.08 -13.48 1.76
N PHE A 46 6.97 -12.36 2.48
CA PHE A 46 6.25 -11.16 2.04
C PHE A 46 7.12 -10.23 1.18
N GLN A 47 8.31 -10.65 0.78
CA GLN A 47 9.22 -9.93 -0.13
C GLN A 47 9.72 -8.59 0.42
N PHE A 48 9.91 -8.50 1.74
CA PHE A 48 10.59 -7.38 2.38
C PHE A 48 12.11 -7.58 2.46
N PRO A 49 12.92 -6.51 2.32
CA PRO A 49 12.51 -5.16 1.93
C PRO A 49 12.01 -5.12 0.48
N HIS A 50 10.99 -4.31 0.21
CA HIS A 50 10.52 -4.09 -1.16
C HIS A 50 11.54 -3.31 -1.99
N GLU A 51 11.42 -3.39 -3.31
CA GLU A 51 12.21 -2.55 -4.21
C GLU A 51 11.82 -1.08 -4.03
N TYR A 52 12.81 -0.17 -4.06
CA TYR A 52 12.52 1.25 -4.03
C TYR A 52 12.08 1.71 -5.43
N VAL A 53 10.90 2.35 -5.49
CA VAL A 53 10.35 2.91 -6.71
C VAL A 53 9.95 4.35 -6.44
N GLY A 54 10.68 5.31 -7.04
CA GLY A 54 10.47 6.74 -6.78
C GLY A 54 9.10 7.25 -7.25
N GLU A 55 8.64 6.76 -8.40
CA GLU A 55 7.38 7.14 -9.04
C GLU A 55 6.72 5.92 -9.69
N SER A 56 5.39 5.88 -9.67
CA SER A 56 4.64 4.78 -10.29
C SER A 56 4.81 4.79 -11.81
N TYR A 57 4.94 3.63 -12.42
CA TYR A 57 5.09 3.49 -13.87
C TYR A 57 4.41 2.23 -14.40
N PHE A 58 4.15 2.19 -15.70
CA PHE A 58 3.72 0.98 -16.38
C PHE A 58 4.92 0.27 -17.00
N ASP A 59 5.14 -0.97 -16.60
CA ASP A 59 6.12 -1.86 -17.22
C ASP A 59 5.48 -2.58 -18.40
N ALA A 60 5.93 -2.26 -19.61
CA ALA A 60 5.41 -2.84 -20.84
C ALA A 60 5.81 -4.30 -21.05
N GLU A 61 6.94 -4.75 -20.49
CA GLU A 61 7.41 -6.13 -20.64
C GLU A 61 6.54 -7.07 -19.81
N THR A 62 6.35 -6.75 -18.53
CA THR A 62 5.51 -7.56 -17.64
C THR A 62 4.03 -7.21 -17.72
N LYS A 63 3.66 -6.14 -18.45
CA LYS A 63 2.31 -5.57 -18.52
C LYS A 63 1.76 -5.22 -17.14
N SER A 64 2.60 -4.69 -16.27
CA SER A 64 2.25 -4.41 -14.86
C SER A 64 2.27 -2.92 -14.57
N VAL A 65 1.37 -2.47 -13.70
CA VAL A 65 1.48 -1.15 -13.08
C VAL A 65 2.30 -1.31 -11.80
N ILE A 66 3.46 -0.69 -11.75
CA ILE A 66 4.34 -0.66 -10.59
C ILE A 66 4.01 0.62 -9.81
N LEU A 67 3.66 0.46 -8.54
CA LEU A 67 3.37 1.58 -7.65
C LEU A 67 4.67 2.12 -7.03
N ALA A 68 4.72 3.43 -6.81
CA ALA A 68 5.80 4.05 -6.04
C ALA A 68 5.92 3.39 -4.65
N CYS A 69 7.14 3.03 -4.29
CA CYS A 69 7.51 2.49 -2.98
C CYS A 69 8.73 3.27 -2.49
N ARG A 70 8.48 4.28 -1.65
CA ARG A 70 9.53 5.18 -1.14
C ARG A 70 10.07 4.78 0.23
N ASP A 71 9.36 3.89 0.93
CA ASP A 71 9.80 3.21 2.15
C ASP A 71 9.67 1.70 1.92
N GLN A 72 10.81 1.03 1.79
CA GLN A 72 10.90 -0.39 1.46
C GLN A 72 10.36 -1.31 2.58
N MET A 73 10.07 -0.76 3.76
CA MET A 73 9.55 -1.47 4.91
C MET A 73 8.05 -1.24 5.12
N VAL A 74 7.39 -0.50 4.23
CA VAL A 74 5.93 -0.30 4.22
C VAL A 74 5.33 -1.01 3.01
N ASN A 75 4.30 -1.83 3.24
CA ASN A 75 3.57 -2.52 2.19
C ASN A 75 2.81 -1.54 1.28
N TYR A 76 3.36 -1.28 0.08
CA TYR A 76 2.78 -0.50 -1.03
C TYR A 76 1.76 0.59 -0.64
N TYR A 77 2.26 1.72 -0.12
CA TYR A 77 1.41 2.82 0.33
C TYR A 77 0.70 3.53 -0.83
N ASN A 78 -0.64 3.54 -0.79
CA ASN A 78 -1.50 4.43 -1.56
C ASN A 78 -2.74 4.71 -0.71
N GLU A 79 -2.98 5.97 -0.33
CA GLU A 79 -4.02 6.34 0.63
C GLU A 79 -5.42 5.83 0.26
N TRP A 80 -5.78 5.92 -1.03
CA TRP A 80 -7.08 5.51 -1.52
C TRP A 80 -7.23 3.99 -1.51
N VAL A 81 -6.23 3.27 -2.01
CA VAL A 81 -6.27 1.81 -2.05
C VAL A 81 -6.23 1.23 -0.63
N LEU A 82 -5.42 1.81 0.25
CA LEU A 82 -5.34 1.43 1.66
C LEU A 82 -6.71 1.52 2.34
N VAL A 83 -7.36 2.67 2.23
CA VAL A 83 -8.67 2.88 2.88
C VAL A 83 -9.73 2.01 2.24
N PHE A 84 -9.78 1.94 0.90
CA PHE A 84 -10.76 1.13 0.17
C PHE A 84 -10.65 -0.36 0.56
N CYS A 85 -9.43 -0.87 0.68
CA CYS A 85 -9.17 -2.25 1.08
C CYS A 85 -9.13 -2.44 2.61
N ARG A 86 -9.46 -1.42 3.41
CA ARG A 86 -9.39 -1.44 4.88
C ARG A 86 -8.05 -1.94 5.41
N PHE A 87 -6.95 -1.51 4.77
CA PHE A 87 -5.57 -1.86 5.13
C PHE A 87 -5.29 -3.37 5.09
N ASN A 88 -6.10 -4.14 4.36
CA ASN A 88 -5.93 -5.56 4.18
C ASN A 88 -5.79 -5.86 2.68
N HIS A 89 -4.64 -5.47 2.14
CA HIS A 89 -4.29 -5.73 0.76
C HIS A 89 -2.88 -6.32 0.67
N ASP A 90 -2.79 -7.50 0.08
CA ASP A 90 -1.56 -7.96 -0.55
C ASP A 90 -1.72 -7.66 -2.04
N LEU A 91 -1.46 -6.41 -2.45
CA LEU A 91 -1.57 -6.02 -3.86
C LEU A 91 -0.43 -6.64 -4.64
N ARG A 92 -0.69 -7.81 -5.22
CA ARG A 92 -0.10 -8.15 -6.51
C ARG A 92 -1.21 -7.93 -7.53
N CYS A 93 -1.15 -6.84 -8.30
CA CYS A 93 -2.02 -6.67 -9.47
C CYS A 93 -1.64 -7.73 -10.51
N ILE A 94 -2.12 -8.95 -10.30
CA ILE A 94 -2.06 -10.00 -11.29
C ILE A 94 -3.17 -9.65 -12.27
N LEU A 95 -2.84 -8.93 -13.34
CA LEU A 95 -3.72 -8.93 -14.49
C LEU A 95 -3.84 -10.39 -14.92
N SER A 96 -5.00 -11.00 -14.69
CA SER A 96 -5.34 -12.28 -15.31
C SER A 96 -5.51 -11.99 -16.81
N GLY A 97 -4.39 -11.85 -17.51
CA GLY A 97 -4.34 -11.81 -18.96
C GLY A 97 -4.38 -13.23 -19.51
N ARG A 98 -5.47 -13.93 -19.24
CA ARG A 98 -6.02 -14.96 -20.15
C ARG A 98 -7.43 -14.54 -20.50
#